data_AF-A0A1B6JGS3-F1
#
_entry.id   AF-A0A1B6JGS3-F1
#
_cell.length_a   1.000
_cell.length_b   1.000
_cell.length_c   1.000
_cell.angle_alpha   90.00
_cell.angle_beta   90.00
_cell.angle_gamma   90.00
#
_symmetry.space_group_name_H-M   'P 1'
#
loop_
_entity.id
_entity.type
_entity.pdbx_description
1 polymer ?
#
loop_
_entity_poly.entity_id
_entity_poly.type
_entity_poly.pdbx_seq_one_letter_code
_entity_poly.pdbx_strand_id
1 'polypeptide(L)'
;AITFRIVDPKRKKVAAAEKELGEVMAVLRQKQQNLADVEAHIARLEATYDASVAEKASLEATMALCSARLGRAGRLTMALGDEQVRWENSIKTLGEQLVNLIGDVLIAAACMAYLGAFTSSYREELTSLWTKQLTDLKIPASPSFSLITVLADPYDIRMWN
;
A
#
# COMPACT_ATOMS: atom_id res chain seq x y z
N ALA A 1 -31.08 74.52 -67.38
CA ALA A 1 -29.86 73.90 -67.94
C ALA A 1 -28.70 73.78 -66.94
N ILE A 2 -28.40 74.83 -66.14
CA ILE A 2 -27.24 74.84 -65.21
C ILE A 2 -27.41 73.87 -64.01
N THR A 3 -28.64 73.73 -63.50
CA THR A 3 -28.98 72.82 -62.40
C THR A 3 -28.74 71.35 -62.75
N PHE A 4 -29.00 70.93 -63.98
CA PHE A 4 -28.78 69.56 -64.44
C PHE A 4 -27.27 69.23 -64.53
N ARG A 5 -26.46 70.18 -65.00
CA ARG A 5 -25.00 70.01 -65.18
C ARG A 5 -24.22 69.84 -63.88
N ILE A 6 -24.74 70.37 -62.76
CA ILE A 6 -24.08 70.33 -61.44
C ILE A 6 -24.57 69.13 -60.60
N VAL A 7 -25.81 68.69 -60.81
CA VAL A 7 -26.47 67.67 -59.97
C VAL A 7 -26.20 66.25 -60.46
N ASP A 8 -26.15 66.01 -61.78
CA ASP A 8 -25.83 64.70 -62.34
C ASP A 8 -24.47 64.13 -61.91
N PRO A 9 -23.35 64.87 -61.95
CA PRO A 9 -22.08 64.36 -61.48
C PRO A 9 -22.07 64.06 -59.97
N LYS A 10 -22.86 64.79 -59.17
CA LYS A 10 -23.03 64.48 -57.74
C LYS A 10 -23.84 63.20 -57.53
N ARG A 11 -24.92 62.99 -58.31
CA ARG A 11 -25.71 61.75 -58.27
C ARG A 11 -24.89 60.53 -58.69
N LYS A 12 -24.06 60.65 -59.74
CA LYS A 12 -23.15 59.59 -60.15
C LYS A 12 -22.08 59.28 -59.10
N LYS A 13 -21.53 60.31 -58.42
CA LYS A 13 -20.59 60.12 -57.30
C LYS A 13 -21.24 59.42 -56.11
N VAL A 14 -22.45 59.81 -55.73
CA VAL A 14 -23.20 59.15 -54.65
C VAL A 14 -23.48 57.69 -55.02
N ALA A 15 -23.97 57.41 -56.22
CA ALA A 15 -24.23 56.04 -56.66
C ALA A 15 -22.95 55.18 -56.72
N ALA A 16 -21.82 55.75 -57.12
CA ALA A 16 -20.53 55.05 -57.11
C ALA A 16 -20.05 54.73 -55.68
N ALA A 17 -20.15 55.70 -54.77
CA ALA A 17 -19.79 55.51 -53.36
C ALA A 17 -20.73 54.53 -52.64
N GLU A 18 -22.04 54.55 -52.94
CA GLU A 18 -23.01 53.57 -52.40
C GLU A 18 -22.71 52.16 -52.89
N LYS A 19 -22.29 52.00 -54.15
CA LYS A 19 -21.88 50.71 -54.70
C LYS A 19 -20.60 50.20 -54.01
N GLU A 20 -19.57 51.03 -53.91
CA GLU A 20 -18.30 50.69 -53.26
C GLU A 20 -18.52 50.36 -51.76
N LEU A 21 -19.37 51.14 -51.08
CA LEU A 21 -19.76 50.87 -49.70
C LEU A 21 -20.44 49.51 -49.57
N GLY A 22 -21.34 49.16 -50.49
CA GLY A 22 -22.02 47.85 -50.51
C GLY A 22 -21.05 46.68 -50.69
N GLU A 23 -20.07 46.82 -51.59
CA GLU A 23 -19.02 45.82 -51.82
C GLU A 23 -18.13 45.64 -50.57
N VAL A 24 -17.70 46.74 -49.94
CA VAL A 24 -16.89 46.70 -48.71
C VAL A 24 -17.68 46.12 -47.54
N MET A 25 -18.96 46.47 -47.39
CA MET A 25 -19.83 45.89 -46.35
C MET A 25 -20.05 44.39 -46.54
N ALA A 26 -20.13 43.90 -47.77
CA ALA A 26 -20.23 42.48 -48.06
C ALA A 26 -18.96 41.73 -47.63
N VAL A 27 -17.79 42.26 -47.98
CA VAL A 27 -16.49 41.70 -47.55
C VAL A 27 -16.34 41.74 -46.04
N LEU A 28 -16.74 42.84 -45.39
CA LEU A 28 -16.71 42.98 -43.93
C LEU A 28 -17.55 41.90 -43.25
N ARG A 29 -18.80 41.71 -43.71
CA ARG A 29 -19.68 40.66 -43.17
C ARG A 29 -19.09 39.28 -43.34
N GLN A 30 -18.50 38.98 -44.49
CA GLN A 30 -17.85 37.69 -44.73
C GLN A 30 -16.66 37.46 -43.80
N LYS A 31 -15.83 38.49 -43.57
CA LYS A 31 -14.70 38.40 -42.63
C LYS A 31 -15.17 38.23 -41.18
N GLN A 32 -16.24 38.92 -40.79
CA GLN A 32 -16.85 38.76 -39.46
C GLN A 32 -17.42 37.36 -39.25
N GLN A 33 -18.07 36.78 -40.26
CA GLN A 33 -18.56 35.40 -40.20
C GLN A 33 -17.40 34.40 -40.03
N ASN A 34 -16.36 34.51 -40.87
CA ASN A 34 -15.19 33.64 -40.76
C ASN A 34 -14.50 33.77 -39.40
N LEU A 35 -14.45 34.98 -38.84
CA LEU A 35 -13.88 35.21 -37.51
C LEU A 35 -14.71 34.48 -36.45
N ALA A 36 -16.03 34.62 -36.48
CA ALA A 36 -16.94 33.95 -35.54
C ALA A 36 -16.83 32.41 -35.62
N ASP A 37 -16.70 31.86 -36.83
CA ASP A 37 -16.52 30.41 -37.03
C ASP A 37 -15.20 29.92 -36.43
N VAL A 38 -14.11 30.67 -36.61
CA VAL A 38 -12.80 30.34 -36.04
C VAL A 38 -12.82 30.46 -34.51
N GLU A 39 -13.41 31.53 -33.96
CA GLU A 39 -13.57 31.72 -32.52
C GLU A 39 -14.39 30.59 -31.88
N ALA A 40 -15.49 30.19 -32.51
CA ALA A 40 -16.30 29.06 -32.06
C ALA A 40 -15.51 27.73 -32.10
N HIS A 41 -14.68 27.55 -33.13
CA HIS A 41 -13.82 26.36 -33.23
C HIS A 41 -12.76 26.33 -32.13
N ILE A 42 -12.12 27.47 -31.85
CA ILE A 42 -11.12 27.62 -30.78
C ILE A 42 -11.77 27.32 -29.42
N ALA A 43 -12.93 27.92 -29.12
CA ALA A 43 -13.63 27.68 -27.85
C ALA A 43 -13.97 26.19 -27.65
N ARG A 44 -14.35 25.48 -28.71
CA ARG A 44 -14.60 24.03 -28.64
C ARG A 44 -13.32 23.23 -28.38
N LEU A 45 -12.21 23.62 -29.02
CA LEU A 45 -10.92 22.96 -28.79
C LEU A 45 -10.42 23.20 -27.37
N GLU A 46 -10.54 24.42 -26.86
CA GLU A 46 -10.18 24.78 -25.48
C GLU A 46 -10.99 23.95 -24.47
N ALA A 47 -12.32 23.89 -24.64
CA ALA A 47 -13.16 23.07 -23.76
C ALA A 47 -12.77 21.58 -23.78
N THR A 48 -12.41 21.05 -24.95
CA THR A 48 -11.98 19.64 -25.09
C THR A 48 -10.60 19.43 -24.46
N TYR A 49 -9.70 20.39 -24.63
CA TYR A 49 -8.36 20.37 -24.04
C TYR A 49 -8.45 20.38 -22.51
N ASP A 50 -9.21 21.31 -21.94
CA ASP A 50 -9.38 21.43 -20.50
C ASP A 50 -10.01 20.17 -19.89
N ALA A 51 -11.00 19.58 -20.56
CA ALA A 51 -11.59 18.31 -20.15
C ALA A 51 -10.56 17.17 -20.14
N SER A 52 -9.75 17.06 -21.19
CA SER A 52 -8.71 16.03 -21.30
C SER A 52 -7.59 16.21 -20.26
N VAL A 53 -7.21 17.45 -19.97
CA VAL A 53 -6.21 17.77 -18.93
C VAL A 53 -6.74 17.39 -17.54
N ALA A 54 -8.01 17.71 -17.26
CA ALA A 54 -8.65 17.35 -16.00
C ALA A 54 -8.74 15.81 -15.82
N GLU A 55 -9.13 15.10 -16.88
CA GLU A 55 -9.18 13.64 -16.87
C GLU A 55 -7.80 13.02 -16.65
N LYS A 56 -6.78 13.52 -17.37
CA LYS A 56 -5.38 13.09 -17.20
C LYS A 56 -4.91 13.26 -15.75
N ALA A 57 -5.16 14.42 -15.14
CA ALA A 57 -4.77 14.68 -13.76
C ALA A 57 -5.44 13.72 -12.76
N SER A 58 -6.73 13.42 -12.97
CA SER A 58 -7.48 12.45 -12.16
C SER A 58 -6.90 11.03 -12.28
N LEU A 59 -6.56 10.61 -13.50
CA LEU A 59 -5.95 9.31 -13.75
C LEU A 59 -4.56 9.20 -13.13
N GLU A 60 -3.72 10.23 -13.25
CA GLU A 60 -2.40 10.28 -12.62
C GLU A 60 -2.49 10.18 -11.09
N ALA A 61 -3.43 10.88 -10.47
CA ALA A 61 -3.68 10.79 -9.02
C ALA A 61 -4.12 9.37 -8.61
N THR A 62 -5.01 8.75 -9.39
CA THR A 62 -5.49 7.38 -9.14
C THR A 62 -4.37 6.36 -9.29
N MET A 63 -3.53 6.49 -10.32
CA MET A 63 -2.36 5.64 -10.54
C MET A 63 -1.36 5.75 -9.39
N ALA A 64 -1.05 6.96 -8.93
CA ALA A 64 -0.17 7.18 -7.78
C ALA A 64 -0.71 6.49 -6.51
N LEU A 65 -2.02 6.65 -6.24
CA LEU A 65 -2.67 6.01 -5.10
C LEU A 65 -2.62 4.47 -5.19
N CYS A 66 -2.93 3.91 -6.36
CA CYS A 66 -2.90 2.47 -6.59
C CYS A 66 -1.48 1.90 -6.45
N SER A 67 -0.47 2.57 -7.01
CA SER A 67 0.94 2.19 -6.84
C SER A 67 1.35 2.18 -5.37
N ALA A 68 1.00 3.22 -4.61
CA ALA A 68 1.26 3.28 -3.18
C ALA A 68 0.53 2.19 -2.38
N ARG A 69 -0.69 1.81 -2.79
CA ARG A 69 -1.43 0.69 -2.18
C ARG A 69 -0.76 -0.65 -2.49
N LEU A 70 -0.39 -0.90 -3.74
CA LEU A 70 0.32 -2.12 -4.16
C LEU A 70 1.65 -2.27 -3.44
N GLY A 71 2.45 -1.20 -3.33
CA GLY A 71 3.72 -1.25 -2.61
C GLY A 71 3.56 -1.58 -1.12
N ARG A 72 2.50 -1.09 -0.47
CA ARG A 72 2.17 -1.44 0.91
C ARG A 72 1.69 -2.89 1.04
N ALA A 73 0.79 -3.32 0.16
CA ALA A 73 0.28 -4.68 0.14
C ALA A 73 1.41 -5.70 -0.07
N GLY A 74 2.33 -5.45 -1.00
CA GLY A 74 3.49 -6.32 -1.23
C GLY A 74 4.37 -6.49 0.02
N ARG A 75 4.64 -5.40 0.76
CA ARG A 75 5.38 -5.48 2.02
C ARG A 75 4.63 -6.28 3.09
N LEU A 76 3.33 -6.08 3.20
CA LEU A 76 2.50 -6.83 4.15
C LEU A 76 2.49 -8.32 3.81
N THR A 77 2.33 -8.69 2.53
CA THR A 77 2.36 -10.09 2.10
C THR A 77 3.70 -10.75 2.43
N MET A 78 4.82 -10.05 2.23
CA MET A 78 6.14 -10.57 2.58
C MET A 78 6.28 -10.78 4.10
N ALA A 79 5.94 -9.76 4.90
CA ALA A 79 6.01 -9.85 6.35
C ALA A 79 5.10 -10.95 6.93
N LEU A 80 3.90 -11.12 6.36
CA LEU A 80 2.97 -12.19 6.74
C LEU A 80 3.48 -13.58 6.33
N GLY A 81 4.21 -13.69 5.22
CA GLY A 81 4.85 -14.93 4.81
C GLY A 81 5.93 -15.38 5.79
N ASP A 82 6.77 -14.45 6.25
CA ASP A 82 7.78 -14.74 7.27
C ASP A 82 7.12 -15.15 8.61
N GLU A 83 6.04 -14.46 8.98
CA GLU A 83 5.27 -14.77 10.19
C GLU A 83 4.59 -16.14 10.13
N GLN A 84 4.10 -16.55 8.96
CA GLN A 84 3.57 -17.90 8.76
C GLN A 84 4.64 -18.96 9.04
N VAL A 85 5.84 -18.82 8.48
CA VAL A 85 6.94 -19.79 8.71
C VAL A 85 7.31 -19.83 10.20
N ARG A 86 7.35 -18.66 10.86
CA ARG A 86 7.59 -18.57 12.30
C ARG A 86 6.54 -19.35 13.09
N TRP A 87 5.25 -19.15 12.80
CA TRP A 87 4.16 -19.86 13.46
C TRP A 87 4.18 -21.36 13.20
N GLU A 88 4.45 -21.80 11.97
CA GLU A 88 4.60 -23.22 11.65
C GLU A 88 5.71 -23.87 12.48
N ASN A 89 6.85 -23.20 12.63
CA ASN A 89 7.93 -23.68 13.49
C ASN A 89 7.53 -23.70 14.97
N SER A 90 6.87 -22.64 15.47
CA SER A 90 6.38 -22.60 16.85
C SER A 90 5.38 -23.74 17.13
N ILE A 91 4.47 -24.05 16.20
CA ILE A 91 3.51 -25.15 16.34
C ILE A 91 4.24 -26.49 16.43
N LYS A 92 5.26 -26.73 15.60
CA LYS A 92 6.07 -27.95 15.66
C LYS A 92 6.75 -28.10 17.02
N THR A 93 7.44 -27.05 17.48
CA THR A 93 8.13 -27.06 18.77
C THR A 93 7.16 -27.25 19.94
N LEU A 94 6.01 -26.57 19.94
CA LEU A 94 4.99 -26.75 20.96
C LEU A 94 4.38 -28.15 20.93
N GLY A 95 4.22 -28.74 19.74
CA GLY A 95 3.78 -30.13 19.58
C GLY A 95 4.74 -31.12 20.23
N GLU A 96 6.05 -30.95 20.00
CA GLU A 96 7.10 -31.77 20.64
C GLU A 96 7.11 -31.59 22.16
N GLN A 97 7.00 -30.34 22.64
CA GLN A 97 6.92 -30.05 24.08
C GLN A 97 5.68 -30.67 24.73
N LEU A 98 4.54 -30.66 24.06
CA LEU A 98 3.30 -31.25 24.57
C LEU A 98 3.40 -32.76 24.73
N VAL A 99 4.09 -33.45 23.81
CA VAL A 99 4.36 -34.88 23.93
C VAL A 99 5.26 -35.18 25.13
N ASN A 100 6.29 -34.37 25.36
CA ASN A 100 7.29 -34.57 26.41
C ASN A 100 6.87 -34.02 27.79
N LEU A 101 5.77 -33.27 27.85
CA LEU A 101 5.32 -32.51 29.02
C LEU A 101 5.24 -33.36 30.29
N ILE A 102 4.71 -34.57 30.19
CA ILE A 102 4.49 -35.44 31.35
C ILE A 102 5.81 -35.82 32.01
N GLY A 103 6.81 -36.24 31.23
CA GLY A 103 8.13 -36.60 31.75
C GLY A 103 8.87 -35.40 32.34
N ASP A 104 8.79 -34.26 31.67
CA ASP A 104 9.46 -33.03 32.10
C ASP A 104 8.89 -32.50 33.43
N VAL A 105 7.56 -32.51 33.58
CA VAL A 105 6.89 -32.11 34.83
C VAL A 105 7.20 -33.10 35.96
N LEU A 106 7.28 -34.40 35.67
CA LEU A 106 7.61 -35.41 36.67
C LEU A 106 9.02 -35.21 37.23
N ILE A 107 10.02 -35.00 36.36
CA ILE A 107 11.40 -34.72 36.78
C ILE A 107 11.45 -33.40 37.56
N ALA A 108 10.77 -32.35 37.08
CA ALA A 108 10.73 -31.08 37.78
C ALA A 108 10.16 -31.18 39.20
N ALA A 109 9.08 -31.95 39.37
CA ALA A 109 8.50 -32.22 40.69
C ALA A 109 9.47 -33.00 41.59
N ALA A 110 10.16 -34.02 41.06
CA ALA A 110 11.17 -34.78 41.80
C ALA A 110 12.36 -33.89 42.22
N CYS A 111 12.80 -32.98 41.34
CA CYS A 111 13.82 -32.00 41.64
C CYS A 111 13.44 -31.11 42.82
N MET A 112 12.22 -30.56 42.83
CA MET A 112 11.75 -29.71 43.93
C MET A 112 11.59 -30.48 45.25
N ALA A 113 11.12 -31.73 45.19
CA ALA A 113 10.85 -32.53 46.38
C ALA A 113 12.12 -33.08 47.04
N TYR A 114 13.11 -33.52 46.25
CA TYR A 114 14.22 -34.32 46.77
C TYR A 114 15.60 -33.66 46.62
N LEU A 115 15.78 -32.74 45.65
CA LEU A 115 17.13 -32.27 45.32
C LEU A 115 17.62 -31.08 46.17
N GLY A 116 16.75 -30.47 46.98
CA GLY A 116 17.03 -29.22 47.70
C GLY A 116 18.27 -29.23 48.61
N ALA A 117 18.63 -30.37 49.20
CA ALA A 117 19.75 -30.50 50.14
C ALA A 117 21.10 -30.85 49.48
N PHE A 118 21.11 -31.17 48.19
CA PHE A 118 22.29 -31.69 47.51
C PHE A 118 23.11 -30.62 46.77
N THR A 119 24.36 -30.92 46.46
CA THR A 119 25.28 -30.09 45.66
C THR A 119 24.92 -30.13 44.16
N SER A 120 25.32 -29.12 43.38
CA SER A 120 25.00 -29.04 41.93
C SER A 120 25.38 -30.30 41.16
N SER A 121 26.60 -30.79 41.35
CA SER A 121 27.10 -31.98 40.66
C SER A 121 26.26 -33.23 40.93
N TYR A 122 25.82 -33.41 42.18
CA TYR A 122 24.98 -34.55 42.55
C TYR A 122 23.54 -34.41 42.03
N ARG A 123 23.01 -33.18 41.97
CA ARG A 123 21.71 -32.91 41.34
C ARG A 123 21.73 -33.24 39.85
N GLU A 124 22.79 -32.87 39.13
CA GLU A 124 22.97 -33.17 37.71
C GLU A 124 23.04 -34.68 37.46
N GLU A 125 23.78 -35.42 38.28
CA GLU A 125 23.87 -36.88 38.21
C GLU A 125 22.51 -37.55 38.42
N LEU A 126 21.78 -37.17 39.49
CA LEU A 126 20.45 -37.71 39.77
C LEU A 126 19.43 -37.38 38.68
N THR A 127 19.46 -36.15 38.15
CA THR A 127 18.59 -35.73 37.06
C THR A 127 18.85 -36.57 35.80
N SER A 128 20.13 -36.80 35.45
CA SER A 128 20.49 -37.65 34.31
C SER A 128 20.03 -39.10 34.50
N LEU A 129 20.16 -39.63 35.72
CA LEU A 129 19.68 -40.98 36.06
C LEU A 129 18.17 -41.09 35.88
N TRP A 130 17.40 -40.11 36.37
CA TRP A 130 15.94 -40.10 36.25
C TRP A 130 15.48 -39.98 34.80
N THR A 131 16.11 -39.13 33.98
CA THR A 131 15.81 -39.03 32.55
C THR A 131 16.04 -40.35 31.82
N LYS A 132 17.12 -41.08 32.15
CA LYS A 132 17.36 -42.43 31.60
C LYS A 132 16.27 -43.42 32.02
N GLN A 133 15.88 -43.42 33.30
CA GLN A 133 14.81 -44.30 33.78
C GLN A 133 13.46 -44.03 33.09
N LEU A 134 13.11 -42.76 32.82
CA LEU A 134 11.90 -42.44 32.05
C LEU A 134 11.95 -43.00 30.64
N THR A 135 13.14 -42.97 30.02
CA THR A 135 13.36 -43.55 28.68
C THR A 135 13.15 -45.06 28.70
N ASP A 136 13.70 -45.76 29.69
CA ASP A 136 13.53 -47.21 29.87
C ASP A 136 12.06 -47.60 30.11
N LEU A 137 11.32 -46.76 30.84
CA LEU A 137 9.89 -46.91 31.10
C LEU A 137 8.99 -46.46 29.93
N LYS A 138 9.59 -45.98 28.83
CA LYS A 138 8.89 -45.45 27.65
C LYS A 138 7.96 -44.29 27.95
N ILE A 139 8.33 -43.46 28.94
CA ILE A 139 7.65 -42.21 29.25
C ILE A 139 8.32 -41.10 28.43
N PRO A 140 7.59 -40.42 27.54
CA PRO A 140 8.14 -39.31 26.77
C PRO A 140 8.63 -38.19 27.69
N ALA A 141 9.86 -37.74 27.47
CA ALA A 141 10.51 -36.65 28.18
C ALA A 141 11.49 -35.95 27.24
N SER A 142 11.83 -34.70 27.53
CA SER A 142 12.78 -33.96 26.71
C SER A 142 14.19 -34.58 26.82
N PRO A 143 14.93 -34.73 25.70
CA PRO A 143 16.28 -35.31 25.70
C PRO A 143 17.25 -34.56 26.61
N SER A 144 17.08 -33.24 26.71
CA SER A 144 17.83 -32.36 27.61
C SER A 144 16.85 -31.67 28.57
N PHE A 145 16.65 -32.26 29.74
CA PHE A 145 15.83 -31.65 30.79
C PHE A 145 16.50 -30.39 31.35
N SER A 146 15.71 -29.33 31.54
CA SER A 146 16.12 -28.13 32.27
C SER A 146 15.01 -27.69 33.22
N LEU A 147 15.33 -27.61 34.51
CA LEU A 147 14.37 -27.21 35.53
C LEU A 147 13.87 -25.78 35.31
N ILE A 148 14.78 -24.91 34.86
CA ILE A 148 14.50 -23.48 34.62
C ILE A 148 13.47 -23.33 33.49
N THR A 149 13.64 -24.08 32.40
CA THR A 149 12.73 -23.98 31.25
C THR A 149 11.33 -24.52 31.54
N VAL A 150 11.20 -25.41 32.52
CA VAL A 150 9.90 -26.00 32.93
C VAL A 150 9.16 -25.10 33.92
N LEU A 151 9.87 -24.45 34.84
CA LEU A 151 9.25 -23.77 35.98
C LEU A 151 9.31 -22.24 35.93
N ALA A 152 10.16 -21.64 35.11
CA ALA A 152 10.42 -20.21 35.16
C ALA A 152 10.31 -19.55 33.79
N ASP A 153 9.63 -18.40 33.76
CA ASP A 153 9.61 -17.54 32.59
C ASP A 153 10.93 -16.74 32.51
N PRO A 154 11.60 -16.69 31.34
CA PRO A 154 12.83 -15.92 31.18
C PRO A 154 12.70 -14.42 31.54
N TYR A 155 11.51 -13.83 31.39
CA TYR A 155 11.24 -12.45 31.80
C TYR A 155 11.30 -12.29 33.32
N ASP A 156 10.66 -13.18 34.06
CA ASP A 156 10.66 -13.14 35.53
C ASP A 156 12.09 -13.28 36.08
N ILE A 157 12.87 -14.20 35.51
CA ILE A 157 14.28 -14.38 35.87
C ILE A 157 15.09 -13.09 35.66
N ARG A 158 14.81 -12.35 34.57
CA ARG A 158 15.48 -11.06 34.31
C ARG A 158 15.07 -9.98 35.31
N MET A 159 13.84 -9.99 35.81
CA MET A 159 13.37 -9.03 36.80
C MET A 159 13.95 -9.27 38.19
N TRP A 160 14.48 -10.47 38.48
CA TRP A 160 15.11 -10.79 39.76
C TRP A 160 16.59 -10.39 39.84
N ASN A 161 17.23 -10.10 38.71
CA ASN A 161 18.60 -9.62 38.61
C ASN A 161 18.64 -8.09 38.59
#